data_AF-A0AAD6FL57-F1
#
_entry.id   AF-A0AAD6FL57-F1
#
_cell.length_a   1.000
_cell.length_b   1.000
_cell.length_c   1.000
_cell.angle_alpha   90.00
_cell.angle_beta   90.00
_cell.angle_gamma   90.00
#
_symmetry.space_group_name_H-M   'P 1'
#
loop_
_entity.id
_entity.type
_entity.pdbx_description
1 polymer ?
#
loop_
_entity_poly.entity_id
_entity_poly.type
_entity_poly.pdbx_seq_one_letter_code
_entity_poly.pdbx_strand_id
1 'polypeptide(L)' 'MYGATRRACSGRTLLMLTTALLLSVTGLLSGLPSSTEVKECDKPCMNGQCNTATGKCVCFPGWVGDQCQHCGGRF' A
#
# COMPACT_ATOMS: atom_id res chain seq x y z
N MET A 1 27.67 39.50 45.10
CA MET A 1 26.24 39.11 45.04
C MET A 1 25.90 38.77 43.60
N TYR A 2 25.48 37.54 43.36
CA TYR A 2 25.25 36.95 42.05
C TYR A 2 23.92 37.43 41.45
N GLY A 3 23.93 38.01 40.25
CA GLY A 3 22.73 38.39 39.51
C GLY A 3 22.69 37.68 38.14
N ALA A 4 22.26 36.43 38.12
CA ALA A 4 22.04 35.68 36.89
C ALA A 4 20.76 36.19 36.20
N THR A 5 20.93 36.87 35.07
CA THR A 5 19.84 37.22 34.15
C THR A 5 19.17 35.93 33.67
N ARG A 6 17.90 35.75 34.05
CA ARG A 6 17.09 34.58 33.68
C ARG A 6 16.91 34.54 32.15
N ARG A 7 17.59 33.63 31.46
CA ARG A 7 17.16 33.15 30.14
C ARG A 7 15.93 32.27 30.32
N ALA A 8 14.76 32.89 30.43
CA ALA A 8 13.50 32.21 30.18
C ALA A 8 13.27 32.21 28.67
N CYS A 9 13.86 31.27 27.93
CA CYS A 9 13.62 31.17 26.48
C CYS A 9 13.52 29.72 26.04
N SER A 10 12.28 29.25 25.91
CA SER A 10 11.81 28.57 24.71
C SER A 10 12.40 27.20 24.33
N GLY A 11 12.95 26.43 25.26
CA GLY A 11 13.35 25.03 24.99
C GLY A 11 12.14 24.10 24.76
N ARG A 12 11.04 24.32 25.49
CA ARG A 12 9.80 23.53 25.36
C ARG A 12 9.01 23.90 24.12
N THR A 13 8.90 25.18 23.80
CA THR A 13 8.14 25.66 22.63
C THR A 13 8.79 25.21 21.32
N LEU A 14 10.13 25.26 21.23
CA LEU A 14 10.86 24.77 20.07
C LEU A 14 10.71 23.26 19.91
N LEU A 15 10.77 22.51 21.02
CA LEU A 15 10.55 21.05 21.01
C LEU A 15 9.11 20.68 20.61
N MET A 16 8.12 21.49 21.00
CA MET A 16 6.73 21.31 20.58
C MET A 16 6.51 21.65 19.10
N LEU A 17 7.19 22.68 18.59
CA LEU A 17 7.16 23.05 17.17
C LEU A 17 7.82 21.99 16.29
N THR A 18 8.96 21.43 16.73
CA THR A 18 9.64 20.36 15.99
C THR A 18 8.84 19.06 16.01
N THR A 19 8.23 18.68 17.13
CA THR A 19 7.36 17.50 17.19
C THR A 19 6.10 17.66 16.32
N ALA A 20 5.48 18.84 16.30
CA ALA A 20 4.35 19.13 15.42
C ALA A 20 4.71 19.06 13.92
N LEU A 21 5.90 19.57 13.55
CA LEU A 21 6.40 19.49 12.17
C LEU A 21 6.71 18.04 11.77
N LEU A 22 7.31 17.24 12.67
CA LEU A 22 7.56 15.82 12.41
C LEU A 22 6.26 15.03 12.24
N LEU A 23 5.26 15.26 13.08
CA LEU A 23 3.96 14.59 12.98
C LEU A 23 3.22 14.93 11.69
N SER A 24 3.27 16.19 11.26
CA SER A 24 2.66 16.63 9.98
C SER A 24 3.37 16.03 8.77
N VAL A 25 4.71 16.01 8.75
CA VAL A 25 5.50 15.36 7.68
C VAL A 25 5.24 13.84 7.63
N THR A 26 5.13 13.18 8.79
CA THR A 26 4.85 11.74 8.87
C THR A 26 3.43 11.42 8.37
N GLY A 27 2.44 12.27 8.70
CA GLY A 27 1.08 12.13 8.19
C GLY A 27 0.98 12.33 6.67
N LEU A 28 1.71 13.30 6.12
CA LEU A 28 1.82 13.53 4.68
C LEU A 28 2.47 12.34 3.94
N LEU A 29 3.51 11.75 4.52
CA LEU A 29 4.19 10.58 3.93
C LEU A 29 3.34 9.30 4.00
N SER A 30 2.46 9.20 4.99
CA SER A 30 1.51 8.09 5.15
C SER A 30 0.33 8.16 4.17
N GLY A 31 0.15 9.29 3.49
CA GLY A 31 -0.98 9.57 2.60
C GLY A 31 -0.77 9.24 1.13
N LEU A 32 0.37 8.66 0.73
CA LEU A 32 0.50 8.15 -0.65
C LEU A 32 -0.34 6.89 -0.79
N PRO A 33 -1.36 6.86 -1.68
CA PRO A 33 -2.04 5.62 -2.04
C PRO A 33 -1.06 4.76 -2.84
N SER A 34 -0.22 4.01 -2.14
CA SER A 34 0.59 2.96 -2.73
C SER A 34 -0.28 1.71 -2.87
N SER A 35 -1.25 1.77 -3.77
CA SER A 35 -2.02 0.60 -4.17
C SER A 35 -2.18 0.60 -5.68
N THR A 36 -1.06 0.53 -6.40
CA THR A 36 -1.04 -0.36 -7.56
C THR A 36 -1.03 -1.77 -7.01
N GLU A 37 -2.19 -2.20 -6.52
CA GLU A 37 -2.48 -3.59 -6.28
C GLU A 37 -2.36 -4.29 -7.63
N VAL A 38 -1.17 -4.80 -7.92
CA VAL A 38 -1.03 -5.86 -8.91
C VAL A 38 -1.81 -7.02 -8.30
N LYS A 39 -3.11 -7.09 -8.60
CA LYS A 39 -3.97 -8.20 -8.23
C LYS A 39 -3.50 -9.40 -9.03
N GLU A 40 -2.43 -10.02 -8.55
CA GLU A 40 -2.05 -11.35 -8.98
C GLU A 40 -3.24 -12.27 -8.74
N CYS A 41 -3.54 -13.18 -9.67
CA CYS A 41 -4.63 -14.12 -9.47
C CYS A 41 -4.32 -14.97 -8.24
N ASP A 42 -5.26 -15.05 -7.29
CA ASP A 42 -5.11 -15.84 -6.06
C ASP A 42 -4.72 -17.30 -6.34
N LYS A 43 -5.10 -17.81 -7.53
CA LYS A 43 -4.80 -19.16 -8.01
C LYS A 43 -4.15 -19.09 -9.40
N PRO A 44 -3.13 -19.93 -9.67
CA PRO A 44 -2.48 -19.95 -10.96
C PRO A 44 -3.43 -20.45 -12.05
N CYS A 45 -3.47 -19.75 -13.19
CA CYS A 45 -4.20 -20.20 -14.36
C CYS A 45 -3.39 -21.30 -15.06
N MET A 46 -3.93 -22.50 -15.21
CA MET A 46 -3.21 -23.62 -15.85
C MET A 46 -3.13 -23.40 -17.37
N ASN A 47 -4.26 -23.10 -17.99
CA ASN A 47 -4.41 -22.97 -19.44
C ASN A 47 -5.07 -21.64 -19.81
N GLY A 48 -4.51 -20.55 -19.30
CA GLY A 48 -5.02 -19.20 -19.53
C GLY A 48 -4.05 -18.13 -19.04
N GLN A 49 -4.49 -16.88 -19.13
CA GLN A 49 -3.76 -15.73 -18.62
C GLN A 49 -4.50 -15.08 -17.46
N CYS A 50 -3.76 -14.70 -16.42
CA CYS A 50 -4.33 -13.94 -15.32
C CYS A 50 -4.64 -12.51 -15.76
N ASN A 51 -5.90 -12.10 -15.61
CA ASN A 51 -6.28 -10.70 -15.78
C ASN A 51 -6.09 -9.95 -14.47
N THR A 52 -4.99 -9.22 -14.36
CA THR A 52 -4.60 -8.47 -13.16
C THR A 52 -5.56 -7.32 -12.80
N ALA A 53 -6.43 -6.89 -13.71
CA ALA A 53 -7.46 -5.90 -13.40
C ALA A 53 -8.68 -6.51 -12.69
N THR A 54 -8.95 -7.80 -12.91
CA THR A 54 -10.12 -8.50 -12.34
C THR A 54 -9.77 -9.57 -11.32
N GLY A 55 -8.51 -10.01 -11.27
CA GLY A 55 -8.06 -11.16 -10.47
C GLY A 55 -8.59 -12.51 -10.96
N LYS A 56 -9.07 -12.61 -12.22
CA LYS A 56 -9.64 -13.83 -12.80
C LYS A 56 -8.82 -14.36 -13.97
N CYS A 57 -8.87 -15.68 -14.18
CA CYS A 57 -8.25 -16.34 -15.32
C CYS A 57 -9.08 -16.15 -16.59
N VAL A 58 -8.42 -15.73 -17.68
CA VAL A 58 -8.95 -15.74 -19.03
C VAL A 58 -8.42 -17.00 -19.73
N CYS A 59 -9.30 -17.97 -19.98
CA CYS A 59 -8.90 -19.27 -20.52
C CYS A 59 -8.59 -19.22 -22.01
N PHE A 60 -7.63 -20.04 -22.44
CA PHE A 60 -7.39 -20.29 -23.85
C PHE A 60 -8.57 -21.05 -24.50
N PRO A 61 -8.77 -20.93 -25.82
CA PRO A 61 -9.85 -21.62 -26.52
C PRO A 61 -9.87 -23.12 -26.20
N GLY A 62 -11.06 -23.63 -25.84
CA GLY A 62 -11.26 -25.02 -25.45
C GLY A 62 -11.02 -25.33 -23.97
N TRP A 63 -10.58 -24.38 -23.15
CA TRP A 63 -10.40 -24.54 -21.70
C TRP A 63 -11.47 -23.79 -20.90
N VAL A 64 -11.89 -24.38 -19.78
CA VAL A 64 -12.93 -23.84 -18.87
C VAL A 64 -12.60 -24.15 -17.40
N GLY A 65 -13.32 -23.48 -16.50
CA GLY A 65 -13.13 -23.56 -15.04
C GLY A 65 -12.34 -22.37 -14.49
N ASP A 66 -12.37 -22.20 -13.16
CA ASP A 66 -11.77 -21.04 -12.48
C ASP A 66 -10.26 -20.89 -12.72
N GLN A 67 -9.55 -22.01 -12.91
CA GLN A 67 -8.11 -22.05 -13.23
C GLN A 67 -7.87 -22.54 -14.67
N CYS A 68 -8.92 -22.60 -15.50
CA CYS A 68 -8.86 -23.16 -16.84
C CYS A 68 -8.36 -24.62 -16.84
N GLN A 69 -8.74 -25.40 -15.83
CA GLN A 69 -8.23 -26.76 -15.62
C GLN A 69 -8.97 -27.85 -16.42
N HIS A 70 -10.11 -27.53 -17.02
CA HIS A 70 -10.93 -28.49 -17.77
C HIS A 70 -10.84 -28.21 -19.27
N CYS A 71 -10.57 -29.25 -20.07
CA CYS A 71 -10.52 -29.17 -21.53
C CYS A 71 -11.84 -29.68 -22.14
N GLY A 72 -12.35 -29.00 -23.16
CA GLY A 72 -13.45 -29.48 -24.01
C GLY A 72 -14.86 -29.23 -23.50
N GLY A 73 -15.05 -28.36 -22.50
CA GLY A 73 -16.39 -27.97 -22.02
C GLY A 73 -17.22 -29.11 -21.42
N ARG A 74 -16.58 -30.22 -21.05
CA ARG A 74 -17.21 -31.34 -20.35
C ARG A 74 -16.78 -31.27 -18.89
N PHE A 75 -17.76 -31.03 -18.03
CA PHE A 75 -17.63 -30.95 -16.59
C PHE A 75 -17.98 -32.30 -15.97
#